data_AF-A0A4S4GCY9-F1
#
_entry.id   AF-A0A4S4GCY9-F1
#
_cell.length_a   1.000
_cell.length_b   1.000
_cell.length_c   1.000
_cell.angle_alpha   90.00
_cell.angle_beta   90.00
_cell.angle_gamma   90.00
#
_symmetry.space_group_name_H-M   'P 1'
#
loop_
_entity.id
_entity.type
_entity.pdbx_description
1 polymer ?
#
loop_
_entity_poly.entity_id
_entity_poly.type
_entity_poly.pdbx_seq_one_letter_code
_entity_poly.pdbx_strand_id
1 'polypeptide(L)'
;MIATILPSSSNFHAVAYNEKKVALGVARLLEMSNFGHVGVLSQPTPKELQDYLIAYSSRNSRIKKAQFHLAISCKGHEKSEDELLDFAHRYLGEMGYGSEGQPLLVYSHTDTDNTHIHIITSRISPDGKKISDHHERVRSQAVLNRLVGNDVKAKAGEDLAASLTYTFSTFAQYKALMSSMGYEVYEKNDVVYIKRDGAVQVKINFAEISDRFQRVSVDDKRRRQLWAMLRKYRDVSSDRRELQDAVKRKLGIDLVFFGRSDNPYGYMIVDHANKTVYNGAWVLSIKSLLDFSTPEEKLARIDAFIDRLLEDNPTIDTWAINKKLFRSNAYIRRGVIYCGGITRPLKDFMASTILRNDKIRRIESFHPGSASERDLLCRIYKVNTPELVRLTPSRDNGYHDAVNNLNLLFDDDSITNLRAAIRSSGFHIRHEGDEWFAIDFSSKTIINLSEVGFDTRKLEYRRFEKLRRRQSTEKPRDKTTGRGIRGMRDAASGRGENREWEVGYRGDYNRIDDENSIKM
;
A
#
# COMPACT_ATOMS: atom_id res chain seq x y z
N MET A 1 -17.20 -17.59 -28.60
CA MET A 1 -18.67 -17.61 -28.45
C MET A 1 -19.05 -17.85 -27.00
N ILE A 2 -20.14 -17.24 -26.51
CA ILE A 2 -20.69 -17.37 -25.15
C ILE A 2 -22.21 -17.56 -25.25
N ALA A 3 -22.81 -18.34 -24.35
CA ALA A 3 -24.26 -18.52 -24.22
C ALA A 3 -24.70 -18.27 -22.77
N THR A 4 -25.63 -17.33 -22.56
CA THR A 4 -26.02 -16.83 -21.22
C THR A 4 -27.53 -16.96 -21.02
N ILE A 5 -27.95 -17.87 -20.13
CA ILE A 5 -29.36 -18.00 -19.74
C ILE A 5 -29.73 -16.91 -18.72
N LEU A 6 -30.55 -15.98 -19.19
CA LEU A 6 -31.03 -14.79 -18.50
C LEU A 6 -32.22 -15.12 -17.56
N PRO A 7 -32.64 -14.19 -16.68
CA PRO A 7 -33.70 -14.45 -15.70
C PRO A 7 -35.02 -14.92 -16.31
N SER A 8 -35.65 -15.92 -15.67
CA SER A 8 -36.99 -16.39 -16.02
C SER A 8 -38.09 -15.49 -15.46
N SER A 9 -39.24 -15.47 -16.12
CA SER A 9 -40.35 -14.58 -15.82
C SER A 9 -41.72 -15.20 -16.09
N SER A 10 -42.74 -14.64 -15.45
CA SER A 10 -44.16 -15.00 -15.60
C SER A 10 -44.85 -14.29 -16.76
N ASN A 11 -44.40 -13.08 -17.13
CA ASN A 11 -45.09 -12.17 -18.05
C ASN A 11 -44.35 -11.92 -19.37
N PHE A 12 -43.28 -12.67 -19.66
CA PHE A 12 -42.49 -12.54 -20.89
C PHE A 12 -41.91 -11.13 -21.19
N HIS A 13 -41.64 -10.32 -20.15
CA HIS A 13 -41.11 -8.94 -20.30
C HIS A 13 -39.83 -8.82 -21.14
N ALA A 14 -39.08 -9.90 -21.37
CA ALA A 14 -37.96 -9.90 -22.32
C ALA A 14 -38.39 -9.46 -23.74
N VAL A 15 -39.63 -9.77 -24.14
CA VAL A 15 -40.20 -9.34 -25.42
C VAL A 15 -40.30 -7.82 -25.45
N ALA A 16 -40.99 -7.20 -24.47
CA ALA A 16 -41.10 -5.74 -24.38
C ALA A 16 -39.74 -5.02 -24.34
N TYR A 17 -38.72 -5.66 -23.75
CA TYR A 17 -37.35 -5.14 -23.73
C TYR A 17 -36.67 -5.15 -25.11
N ASN A 18 -36.71 -6.29 -25.82
CA ASN A 18 -36.07 -6.41 -27.14
C ASN A 18 -36.86 -5.65 -28.22
N GLU A 19 -38.20 -5.68 -28.19
CA GLU A 19 -39.05 -4.85 -29.05
C GLU A 19 -38.77 -3.34 -28.89
N LYS A 20 -38.53 -2.88 -27.64
CA LYS A 20 -38.12 -1.50 -27.42
C LYS A 20 -36.77 -1.18 -28.08
N LYS A 21 -35.81 -2.13 -28.12
CA LYS A 21 -34.55 -1.95 -28.86
C LYS A 21 -34.78 -1.91 -30.38
N VAL A 22 -35.70 -2.70 -30.91
CA VAL A 22 -36.06 -2.68 -32.35
C VAL A 22 -36.67 -1.31 -32.71
N ALA A 23 -37.59 -0.80 -31.89
CA ALA A 23 -38.17 0.55 -32.07
C ALA A 23 -37.15 1.70 -31.90
N LEU A 24 -35.99 1.43 -31.29
CA LEU A 24 -34.86 2.38 -31.17
C LEU A 24 -33.79 2.18 -32.26
N GLY A 25 -33.96 1.22 -33.19
CA GLY A 25 -33.01 0.95 -34.27
C GLY A 25 -31.70 0.27 -33.85
N VAL A 26 -31.60 -0.23 -32.60
CA VAL A 26 -30.40 -0.91 -32.06
C VAL A 26 -30.58 -2.44 -31.94
N ALA A 27 -31.67 -2.96 -32.48
CA ALA A 27 -31.96 -4.38 -32.62
C ALA A 27 -32.79 -4.66 -33.88
N ARG A 28 -32.78 -5.92 -34.31
CA ARG A 28 -33.57 -6.43 -35.46
C ARG A 28 -34.22 -7.76 -35.08
N LEU A 29 -35.53 -7.89 -35.26
CA LEU A 29 -36.19 -9.20 -35.21
C LEU A 29 -35.69 -10.03 -36.41
N LEU A 30 -35.03 -11.15 -36.15
CA LEU A 30 -34.55 -12.10 -37.16
C LEU A 30 -35.60 -13.17 -37.48
N GLU A 31 -36.25 -13.70 -36.43
CA GLU A 31 -37.15 -14.84 -36.53
C GLU A 31 -38.35 -14.68 -35.59
N MET A 32 -39.53 -15.03 -36.09
CA MET A 32 -40.76 -15.19 -35.33
C MET A 32 -41.49 -16.44 -35.81
N SER A 33 -41.41 -17.51 -35.03
CA SER A 33 -41.91 -18.84 -35.41
C SER A 33 -42.95 -19.39 -34.44
N ASN A 34 -43.95 -20.09 -34.98
CA ASN A 34 -45.05 -20.75 -34.25
C ASN A 34 -45.92 -19.80 -33.39
N PHE A 35 -46.24 -18.60 -33.91
CA PHE A 35 -47.12 -17.61 -33.27
C PHE A 35 -48.60 -17.62 -33.73
N GLY A 36 -49.01 -18.65 -34.48
CA GLY A 36 -50.39 -18.83 -34.93
C GLY A 36 -50.85 -17.72 -35.89
N HIS A 37 -51.85 -16.92 -35.48
CA HIS A 37 -52.38 -15.81 -36.29
C HIS A 37 -51.73 -14.45 -35.96
N VAL A 38 -50.91 -14.35 -34.91
CA VAL A 38 -50.25 -13.11 -34.54
C VAL A 38 -49.22 -12.76 -35.63
N GLY A 39 -49.26 -11.54 -36.14
CA GLY A 39 -48.41 -11.09 -37.26
C GLY A 39 -48.95 -11.38 -38.67
N VAL A 40 -50.08 -12.08 -38.82
CA VAL A 40 -50.60 -12.49 -40.15
C VAL A 40 -51.33 -11.37 -40.91
N LEU A 41 -52.01 -10.47 -40.21
CA LEU A 41 -52.81 -9.39 -40.82
C LEU A 41 -52.14 -8.00 -40.73
N SER A 42 -51.21 -7.83 -39.79
CA SER A 42 -50.49 -6.58 -39.52
C SER A 42 -49.20 -6.90 -38.74
N GLN A 43 -48.27 -5.95 -38.69
CA GLN A 43 -47.12 -6.06 -37.78
C GLN A 43 -47.60 -6.27 -36.34
N PRO A 44 -47.07 -7.28 -35.61
CA PRO A 44 -47.56 -7.63 -34.29
C PRO A 44 -47.08 -6.62 -33.25
N THR A 45 -47.93 -6.28 -32.28
CA THR A 45 -47.50 -5.42 -31.17
C THR A 45 -46.68 -6.21 -30.14
N PRO A 46 -45.80 -5.54 -29.38
CA PRO A 46 -45.07 -6.18 -28.28
C PRO A 46 -45.97 -6.81 -27.22
N LYS A 47 -47.22 -6.34 -27.10
CA LYS A 47 -48.22 -6.90 -26.18
C LYS A 47 -48.78 -8.22 -26.70
N GLU A 48 -49.16 -8.31 -27.98
CA GLU A 48 -49.69 -9.54 -28.57
C GLU A 48 -48.67 -10.67 -28.54
N LEU A 49 -47.38 -10.39 -28.77
CA LEU A 49 -46.30 -11.36 -28.64
C LEU A 49 -46.15 -11.87 -27.19
N GLN A 50 -46.29 -11.00 -26.18
CA GLN A 50 -46.29 -11.40 -24.76
C GLN A 50 -47.55 -12.20 -24.40
N ASP A 51 -48.73 -11.72 -24.77
CA ASP A 51 -50.01 -12.36 -24.50
C ASP A 51 -50.06 -13.77 -25.13
N TYR A 52 -49.53 -13.94 -26.35
CA TYR A 52 -49.41 -15.24 -27.01
C TYR A 52 -48.50 -16.20 -26.23
N LEU A 53 -47.32 -15.76 -25.82
CA LEU A 53 -46.39 -16.59 -25.04
C LEU A 53 -46.95 -16.93 -23.64
N ILE A 54 -47.70 -16.03 -23.02
CA ILE A 54 -48.45 -16.27 -21.78
C ILE A 54 -49.56 -17.31 -22.01
N ALA A 55 -50.38 -17.14 -23.06
CA ALA A 55 -51.48 -18.03 -23.40
C ALA A 55 -50.98 -19.45 -23.77
N TYR A 56 -49.94 -19.56 -24.60
CA TYR A 56 -49.25 -20.82 -24.88
C TYR A 56 -48.77 -21.50 -23.59
N SER A 57 -48.17 -20.71 -22.68
CA SER A 57 -47.66 -21.20 -21.40
C SER A 57 -48.75 -21.54 -20.38
N SER A 58 -50.00 -21.12 -20.59
CA SER A 58 -51.13 -21.49 -19.71
C SER A 58 -51.41 -23.00 -19.69
N ARG A 59 -50.99 -23.72 -20.75
CA ARG A 59 -51.05 -25.20 -20.89
C ARG A 59 -50.46 -25.95 -19.69
N ASN A 60 -49.55 -25.35 -18.92
CA ASN A 60 -49.03 -25.94 -17.68
C ASN A 60 -48.95 -24.91 -16.54
N SER A 61 -50.12 -24.62 -15.96
CA SER A 61 -50.32 -23.66 -14.85
C SER A 61 -49.47 -23.90 -13.59
N ARG A 62 -48.78 -25.04 -13.48
CA ARG A 62 -47.76 -25.32 -12.44
C ARG A 62 -46.50 -24.45 -12.62
N ILE A 63 -46.16 -24.06 -13.85
CA ILE A 63 -44.90 -23.38 -14.18
C ILE A 63 -45.09 -21.86 -14.11
N LYS A 64 -44.82 -21.27 -12.94
CA LYS A 64 -45.08 -19.84 -12.69
C LYS A 64 -44.13 -18.86 -13.39
N LYS A 65 -42.97 -19.32 -13.88
CA LYS A 65 -42.00 -18.50 -14.62
C LYS A 65 -41.64 -19.18 -15.94
N ALA A 66 -42.54 -19.10 -16.91
CA ALA A 66 -42.43 -19.84 -18.17
C ALA A 66 -41.43 -19.24 -19.17
N GLN A 67 -40.96 -18.00 -19.03
CA GLN A 67 -39.96 -17.42 -19.93
C GLN A 67 -38.61 -18.18 -19.85
N PHE A 68 -38.17 -18.72 -20.99
CA PHE A 68 -36.76 -18.97 -21.29
C PHE A 68 -36.25 -17.77 -22.10
N HIS A 69 -35.16 -17.15 -21.64
CA HIS A 69 -34.49 -16.05 -22.32
C HIS A 69 -32.99 -16.34 -22.33
N LEU A 70 -32.40 -16.32 -23.51
CA LEU A 70 -31.02 -16.70 -23.75
C LEU A 70 -30.36 -15.63 -24.63
N ALA A 71 -29.14 -15.23 -24.28
CA ALA A 71 -28.28 -14.47 -25.18
C ALA A 71 -27.15 -15.37 -25.71
N ILE A 72 -26.89 -15.35 -27.02
CA ILE A 72 -25.72 -15.99 -27.65
C ILE A 72 -24.89 -14.90 -28.31
N SER A 73 -23.58 -14.91 -28.10
CA SER A 73 -22.65 -13.88 -28.60
C SER A 73 -21.39 -14.51 -29.18
N CYS A 74 -20.99 -14.12 -30.39
CA CYS A 74 -19.63 -14.34 -30.90
C CYS A 74 -18.68 -13.25 -30.37
N LYS A 75 -17.36 -13.40 -30.54
CA LYS A 75 -16.42 -12.31 -30.20
C LYS A 75 -16.25 -11.41 -31.42
N GLY A 76 -16.38 -10.11 -31.25
CA GLY A 76 -16.48 -9.17 -32.37
C GLY A 76 -17.59 -9.61 -33.33
N HIS A 77 -17.27 -9.59 -34.62
CA HIS A 77 -18.12 -10.11 -35.70
C HIS A 77 -17.56 -11.43 -36.28
N GLU A 78 -17.04 -12.32 -35.42
CA GLU A 78 -16.58 -13.69 -35.79
C GLU A 78 -17.67 -14.54 -36.47
N LYS A 79 -18.95 -14.15 -36.38
CA LYS A 79 -20.09 -14.76 -37.09
C LYS A 79 -21.11 -13.73 -37.55
N SER A 80 -21.78 -14.03 -38.67
CA SER A 80 -22.95 -13.27 -39.14
C SER A 80 -24.19 -13.51 -38.27
N GLU A 81 -25.23 -12.70 -38.47
CA GLU A 81 -26.53 -12.90 -37.81
C GLU A 81 -27.16 -14.25 -38.21
N ASP A 82 -27.04 -14.65 -39.48
CA ASP A 82 -27.57 -15.91 -40.01
C ASP A 82 -26.82 -17.14 -39.45
N GLU A 83 -25.49 -17.05 -39.30
CA GLU A 83 -24.69 -18.09 -38.66
C GLU A 83 -24.98 -18.23 -37.16
N LEU A 84 -25.32 -17.12 -36.48
CA LEU A 84 -25.77 -17.14 -35.10
C LEU A 84 -27.18 -17.74 -34.98
N LEU A 85 -28.06 -17.50 -35.96
CA LEU A 85 -29.41 -18.07 -36.01
C LEU A 85 -29.37 -19.59 -36.25
N ASP A 86 -28.60 -20.09 -37.23
CA ASP A 86 -28.35 -21.53 -37.40
C ASP A 86 -27.75 -22.17 -36.13
N PHE A 87 -26.76 -21.51 -35.52
CA PHE A 87 -26.21 -21.97 -34.24
C PHE A 87 -27.28 -22.02 -33.15
N ALA A 88 -28.18 -21.03 -33.09
CA ALA A 88 -29.29 -21.01 -32.13
C ALA A 88 -30.23 -22.20 -32.33
N HIS A 89 -30.65 -22.51 -33.55
CA HIS A 89 -31.51 -23.68 -33.81
C HIS A 89 -30.84 -24.99 -33.34
N ARG A 90 -29.56 -25.19 -33.67
CA ARG A 90 -28.79 -26.37 -33.24
C ARG A 90 -28.65 -26.45 -31.72
N TYR A 91 -28.36 -25.32 -31.07
CA TYR A 91 -28.29 -25.19 -29.61
C TYR A 91 -29.64 -25.48 -28.92
N LEU A 92 -30.73 -24.92 -29.44
CA LEU A 92 -32.08 -25.12 -28.90
C LEU A 92 -32.51 -26.58 -29.05
N GLY A 93 -32.17 -27.23 -30.16
CA GLY A 93 -32.35 -28.67 -30.38
C GLY A 93 -31.74 -29.52 -29.26
N GLU A 94 -30.41 -29.41 -29.04
CA GLU A 94 -29.74 -30.17 -27.97
C GLU A 94 -30.21 -29.81 -26.54
N MET A 95 -30.70 -28.58 -26.33
CA MET A 95 -31.27 -28.17 -25.06
C MET A 95 -32.73 -28.62 -24.83
N GLY A 96 -33.41 -29.13 -25.85
CA GLY A 96 -34.81 -29.59 -25.78
C GLY A 96 -35.84 -28.46 -25.96
N TYR A 97 -35.43 -27.33 -26.55
CA TYR A 97 -36.28 -26.19 -26.91
C TYR A 97 -36.53 -26.08 -28.43
N GLY A 98 -35.85 -26.87 -29.27
CA GLY A 98 -35.98 -26.87 -30.73
C GLY A 98 -37.10 -27.77 -31.29
N SER A 99 -38.14 -28.08 -30.51
CA SER A 99 -39.24 -28.94 -30.95
C SER A 99 -40.18 -28.23 -31.94
N GLU A 100 -40.69 -28.96 -32.92
CA GLU A 100 -41.69 -28.45 -33.87
C GLU A 100 -42.94 -27.90 -33.14
N GLY A 101 -43.42 -26.73 -33.55
CA GLY A 101 -44.54 -26.04 -32.91
C GLY A 101 -44.19 -25.25 -31.64
N GLN A 102 -42.91 -25.20 -31.22
CA GLN A 102 -42.47 -24.37 -30.10
C GLN A 102 -42.39 -22.88 -30.52
N PRO A 103 -43.03 -21.94 -29.80
CA PRO A 103 -42.99 -20.52 -30.13
C PRO A 103 -41.60 -19.93 -29.86
N LEU A 104 -41.07 -19.20 -30.83
CA LEU A 104 -39.69 -18.72 -30.84
C LEU A 104 -39.62 -17.30 -31.39
N LEU A 105 -38.94 -16.41 -30.67
CA LEU A 105 -38.53 -15.08 -31.14
C LEU A 105 -37.01 -14.99 -31.05
N VAL A 106 -36.35 -14.55 -32.13
CA VAL A 106 -34.91 -14.29 -32.15
C VAL A 106 -34.65 -12.86 -32.62
N TYR A 107 -33.93 -12.10 -31.81
CA TYR A 107 -33.53 -10.72 -32.08
C TYR A 107 -32.02 -10.63 -32.22
N SER A 108 -31.50 -9.96 -33.26
CA SER A 108 -30.11 -9.51 -33.29
C SER A 108 -29.96 -8.16 -32.60
N HIS A 109 -28.84 -7.96 -31.91
CA HIS A 109 -28.45 -6.71 -31.26
C HIS A 109 -27.10 -6.22 -31.79
N THR A 110 -27.02 -4.91 -32.03
CA THR A 110 -25.80 -4.21 -32.46
C THR A 110 -25.34 -3.16 -31.45
N ASP A 111 -25.92 -3.12 -30.24
CA ASP A 111 -25.58 -2.17 -29.17
C ASP A 111 -24.31 -2.52 -28.36
N THR A 112 -23.47 -3.43 -28.88
CA THR A 112 -22.14 -3.76 -28.33
C THR A 112 -21.18 -4.13 -29.45
N ASP A 113 -19.87 -4.06 -29.19
CA ASP A 113 -18.79 -4.48 -30.12
C ASP A 113 -18.85 -5.95 -30.58
N ASN A 114 -19.76 -6.76 -30.02
CA ASN A 114 -19.97 -8.16 -30.38
C ASN A 114 -21.33 -8.36 -31.05
N THR A 115 -21.37 -9.06 -32.19
CA THR A 115 -22.66 -9.57 -32.70
C THR A 115 -23.25 -10.53 -31.67
N HIS A 116 -24.48 -10.27 -31.25
CA HIS A 116 -25.18 -11.14 -30.32
C HIS A 116 -26.68 -11.19 -30.60
N ILE A 117 -27.28 -12.34 -30.32
CA ILE A 117 -28.71 -12.59 -30.50
C ILE A 117 -29.38 -12.90 -29.16
N HIS A 118 -30.60 -12.40 -28.99
CA HIS A 118 -31.49 -12.69 -27.87
C HIS A 118 -32.65 -13.57 -28.33
N ILE A 119 -32.79 -14.71 -27.66
CA ILE A 119 -33.73 -15.78 -27.99
C ILE A 119 -34.76 -15.90 -26.87
N ILE A 120 -36.04 -15.84 -27.20
CA ILE A 120 -37.17 -15.96 -26.28
C ILE A 120 -38.05 -17.14 -26.69
N THR A 121 -38.33 -18.03 -25.74
CA THR A 121 -39.31 -19.12 -25.90
C THR A 121 -39.91 -19.50 -24.55
N SER A 122 -40.89 -20.42 -24.53
CA SER A 122 -41.45 -20.97 -23.30
C SER A 122 -40.61 -22.13 -22.74
N ARG A 123 -40.67 -22.32 -21.42
CA ARG A 123 -40.19 -23.50 -20.67
C ARG A 123 -41.19 -24.66 -20.68
N ILE A 124 -42.24 -24.52 -21.47
CA ILE A 124 -43.26 -25.53 -21.74
C ILE A 124 -43.09 -25.98 -23.19
N SER A 125 -43.09 -27.29 -23.41
CA SER A 125 -43.00 -27.92 -24.73
C SER A 125 -44.37 -27.96 -25.42
N PRO A 126 -44.45 -28.24 -26.74
CA PRO A 126 -45.70 -28.20 -27.50
C PRO A 126 -46.79 -29.12 -26.94
N ASP A 127 -46.39 -30.24 -26.35
CA ASP A 127 -47.24 -31.22 -25.65
C ASP A 127 -47.69 -30.80 -24.24
N GLY A 128 -47.39 -29.58 -23.81
CA GLY A 128 -47.73 -29.03 -22.50
C GLY A 128 -46.85 -29.52 -21.33
N LYS A 129 -45.84 -30.36 -21.56
CA LYS A 129 -44.88 -30.75 -20.49
C LYS A 129 -43.91 -29.61 -20.18
N LYS A 130 -43.20 -29.72 -19.05
CA LYS A 130 -42.14 -28.77 -18.68
C LYS A 130 -40.82 -29.25 -19.30
N ILE A 131 -40.15 -28.37 -20.05
CA ILE A 131 -38.78 -28.62 -20.53
C ILE A 131 -37.85 -28.64 -19.31
N SER A 132 -36.95 -29.63 -19.24
CA SER A 132 -36.15 -29.88 -18.04
C SER A 132 -35.13 -28.78 -17.78
N ASP A 133 -35.26 -28.11 -16.63
CA ASP A 133 -34.33 -27.11 -16.11
C ASP A 133 -33.28 -27.70 -15.14
N HIS A 134 -33.26 -29.03 -14.98
CA HIS A 134 -32.31 -29.70 -14.10
C HIS A 134 -30.86 -29.50 -14.61
N HIS A 135 -30.04 -28.84 -13.79
CA HIS A 135 -28.69 -28.35 -14.13
C HIS A 135 -28.62 -27.59 -15.48
N GLU A 136 -29.65 -26.81 -15.82
CA GLU A 136 -29.79 -26.16 -17.14
C GLU A 136 -28.55 -25.39 -17.61
N ARG A 137 -27.88 -24.65 -16.72
CA ARG A 137 -26.64 -23.90 -17.05
C ARG A 137 -25.44 -24.80 -17.35
N VAL A 138 -25.34 -25.96 -16.71
CA VAL A 138 -24.26 -26.94 -16.97
C VAL A 138 -24.52 -27.67 -18.29
N ARG A 139 -25.80 -28.01 -18.57
CA ARG A 139 -26.21 -28.53 -19.89
C ARG A 139 -25.93 -27.51 -21.00
N SER A 140 -26.35 -26.26 -20.80
CA SER A 140 -26.09 -25.13 -21.70
C SER A 140 -24.62 -25.01 -22.10
N GLN A 141 -23.71 -25.03 -21.12
CA GLN A 141 -22.29 -24.88 -21.39
C GLN A 141 -21.66 -26.14 -22.01
N ALA A 142 -22.19 -27.33 -21.71
CA ALA A 142 -21.80 -28.58 -22.38
C ALA A 142 -22.23 -28.62 -23.87
N VAL A 143 -23.46 -28.16 -24.17
CA VAL A 143 -23.98 -28.00 -25.54
C VAL A 143 -23.16 -26.96 -26.31
N LEU A 144 -22.91 -25.78 -25.72
CA LEU A 144 -22.08 -24.74 -26.32
C LEU A 144 -20.67 -25.26 -26.66
N ASN A 145 -20.01 -25.93 -25.70
CA ASN A 145 -18.67 -26.45 -25.93
C ASN A 145 -18.65 -27.55 -27.03
N ARG A 146 -19.67 -28.42 -27.08
CA ARG A 146 -19.82 -29.41 -28.17
C ARG A 146 -19.99 -28.75 -29.53
N LEU A 147 -20.93 -27.82 -29.67
CA LEU A 147 -21.26 -27.18 -30.96
C LEU A 147 -20.16 -26.25 -31.48
N VAL A 148 -19.27 -25.78 -30.61
CA VAL A 148 -18.06 -24.98 -30.96
C VAL A 148 -16.83 -25.86 -31.21
N GLY A 149 -16.87 -27.15 -30.88
CA GLY A 149 -15.73 -28.08 -31.03
C GLY A 149 -14.70 -28.02 -29.90
N ASN A 150 -15.05 -27.42 -28.75
CA ASN A 150 -14.18 -27.32 -27.58
C ASN A 150 -14.16 -28.65 -26.80
N ASP A 151 -13.12 -29.47 -26.96
CA ASP A 151 -12.89 -30.59 -26.03
C ASP A 151 -12.31 -30.08 -24.69
N VAL A 152 -13.23 -29.74 -23.78
CA VAL A 152 -12.92 -29.30 -22.41
C VAL A 152 -12.21 -30.37 -21.59
N LYS A 153 -12.37 -31.67 -21.92
CA LYS A 153 -11.72 -32.77 -21.20
C LYS A 153 -10.29 -32.97 -21.67
N ALA A 154 -10.05 -33.01 -22.98
CA ALA A 154 -8.70 -32.99 -23.52
C ALA A 154 -7.94 -31.77 -23.00
N LYS A 155 -8.56 -30.58 -23.05
CA LYS A 155 -7.93 -29.36 -22.55
C LYS A 155 -7.67 -29.39 -21.04
N ALA A 156 -8.58 -29.92 -20.23
CA ALA A 156 -8.34 -30.11 -18.80
C ALA A 156 -7.25 -31.16 -18.49
N GLY A 157 -7.05 -32.14 -19.38
CA GLY A 157 -5.94 -33.10 -19.33
C GLY A 157 -4.59 -32.43 -19.65
N GLU A 158 -4.52 -31.62 -20.70
CA GLU A 158 -3.34 -30.79 -20.99
C GLU A 158 -3.00 -29.84 -19.83
N ASP A 159 -4.00 -29.13 -19.31
CA ASP A 159 -3.82 -28.13 -18.26
C ASP A 159 -3.43 -28.77 -16.92
N LEU A 160 -3.89 -30.00 -16.64
CA LEU A 160 -3.38 -30.84 -15.55
C LEU A 160 -1.93 -31.27 -15.79
N ALA A 161 -1.60 -31.81 -16.96
CA ALA A 161 -0.22 -32.21 -17.27
C ALA A 161 0.74 -31.02 -17.17
N ALA A 162 0.31 -29.84 -17.61
CA ALA A 162 1.06 -28.59 -17.51
C ALA A 162 1.20 -28.11 -16.06
N SER A 163 0.14 -28.17 -15.24
CA SER A 163 0.18 -27.72 -13.83
C SER A 163 1.11 -28.60 -12.98
N LEU A 164 1.18 -29.90 -13.27
CA LEU A 164 2.14 -30.84 -12.67
C LEU A 164 3.61 -30.60 -13.08
N THR A 165 3.90 -29.60 -13.92
CA THR A 165 5.26 -29.09 -14.20
C THR A 165 5.65 -27.85 -13.37
N TYR A 166 4.79 -27.40 -12.45
CA TYR A 166 5.07 -26.26 -11.56
C TYR A 166 5.64 -26.72 -10.22
N THR A 167 6.46 -25.86 -9.61
CA THR A 167 6.98 -26.03 -8.25
C THR A 167 5.98 -25.46 -7.24
N PHE A 168 5.42 -26.33 -6.40
CA PHE A 168 4.55 -26.00 -5.26
C PHE A 168 4.84 -26.92 -4.07
N SER A 169 4.57 -26.46 -2.85
CA SER A 169 4.84 -27.20 -1.60
C SER A 169 3.58 -27.67 -0.86
N THR A 170 2.39 -27.27 -1.31
CA THR A 170 1.12 -27.57 -0.63
C THR A 170 -0.05 -27.68 -1.61
N PHE A 171 -1.09 -28.41 -1.21
CA PHE A 171 -2.33 -28.49 -1.99
C PHE A 171 -3.03 -27.12 -2.13
N ALA A 172 -2.86 -26.20 -1.16
CA ALA A 172 -3.38 -24.83 -1.28
C ALA A 172 -2.72 -24.03 -2.41
N GLN A 173 -1.42 -24.24 -2.65
CA GLN A 173 -0.70 -23.66 -3.79
C GLN A 173 -1.09 -24.33 -5.11
N TYR A 174 -1.27 -25.66 -5.12
CA TYR A 174 -1.80 -26.36 -6.30
C TYR A 174 -3.20 -25.85 -6.70
N LYS A 175 -4.10 -25.65 -5.72
CA LYS A 175 -5.40 -25.00 -5.96
C LYS A 175 -5.25 -23.59 -6.53
N ALA A 176 -4.30 -22.79 -6.03
CA ALA A 176 -4.04 -21.46 -6.57
C ALA A 176 -3.67 -21.50 -8.06
N LEU A 177 -2.74 -22.38 -8.43
CA LEU A 177 -2.35 -22.61 -9.82
C LEU A 177 -3.55 -23.02 -10.69
N MET A 178 -4.29 -24.04 -10.30
CA MET A 178 -5.46 -24.48 -11.07
C MET A 178 -6.54 -23.40 -11.20
N SER A 179 -6.75 -22.57 -10.18
CA SER A 179 -7.67 -21.43 -10.26
C SER A 179 -7.16 -20.28 -11.12
N SER A 180 -5.85 -20.04 -11.23
CA SER A 180 -5.28 -19.09 -12.22
C SER A 180 -5.53 -19.54 -13.68
N MET A 181 -5.69 -20.85 -13.87
CA MET A 181 -6.04 -21.50 -15.16
C MET A 181 -7.57 -21.64 -15.37
N GLY A 182 -8.40 -21.12 -14.45
CA GLY A 182 -9.86 -21.13 -14.56
C GLY A 182 -10.56 -22.39 -14.02
N TYR A 183 -9.88 -23.19 -13.19
CA TYR A 183 -10.45 -24.41 -12.58
C TYR A 183 -10.77 -24.26 -11.09
N GLU A 184 -11.91 -24.79 -10.70
CA GLU A 184 -12.31 -25.02 -9.31
C GLU A 184 -11.78 -26.40 -8.88
N VAL A 185 -11.03 -26.47 -7.77
CA VAL A 185 -10.38 -27.72 -7.33
C VAL A 185 -10.66 -28.02 -5.87
N TYR A 186 -11.20 -29.22 -5.63
CA TYR A 186 -11.44 -29.78 -4.30
C TYR A 186 -10.93 -31.22 -4.23
N GLU A 187 -10.67 -31.68 -3.00
CA GLU A 187 -10.36 -33.08 -2.71
C GLU A 187 -11.57 -33.66 -1.96
N LYS A 188 -11.81 -34.96 -2.15
CA LYS A 188 -12.69 -35.76 -1.31
C LYS A 188 -12.29 -37.24 -1.43
N ASN A 189 -12.03 -37.89 -0.29
CA ASN A 189 -11.69 -39.30 -0.20
C ASN A 189 -10.44 -39.65 -1.05
N ASP A 190 -9.37 -38.86 -0.90
CA ASP A 190 -8.08 -39.03 -1.61
C ASP A 190 -8.17 -38.87 -3.15
N VAL A 191 -9.31 -38.42 -3.67
CA VAL A 191 -9.51 -38.05 -5.07
C VAL A 191 -9.60 -36.53 -5.18
N VAL A 192 -8.78 -35.95 -6.05
CA VAL A 192 -8.83 -34.54 -6.42
C VAL A 192 -9.71 -34.39 -7.66
N TYR A 193 -10.72 -33.52 -7.54
CA TYR A 193 -11.71 -33.23 -8.57
C TYR A 193 -11.40 -31.88 -9.21
N ILE A 194 -11.20 -31.88 -10.52
CA ILE A 194 -10.88 -30.69 -11.32
C ILE A 194 -12.14 -30.31 -12.09
N LYS A 195 -12.76 -29.19 -11.70
CA LYS A 195 -14.07 -28.73 -12.14
C LYS A 195 -13.95 -27.43 -12.93
N ARG A 196 -14.70 -27.35 -14.03
CA ARG A 196 -14.84 -26.17 -14.90
C ARG A 196 -16.25 -26.15 -15.45
N ASP A 197 -16.82 -24.96 -15.65
CA ASP A 197 -18.17 -24.80 -16.20
C ASP A 197 -19.28 -25.51 -15.38
N GLY A 198 -19.05 -25.67 -14.07
CA GLY A 198 -19.93 -26.39 -13.15
C GLY A 198 -19.79 -27.91 -13.16
N ALA A 199 -19.08 -28.50 -14.14
CA ALA A 199 -18.89 -29.96 -14.29
C ALA A 199 -17.46 -30.40 -13.92
N VAL A 200 -17.33 -31.61 -13.39
CA VAL A 200 -16.02 -32.25 -13.17
C VAL A 200 -15.49 -32.73 -14.52
N GLN A 201 -14.33 -32.22 -14.93
CA GLN A 201 -13.69 -32.54 -16.20
C GLN A 201 -12.69 -33.69 -16.04
N VAL A 202 -11.88 -33.63 -14.98
CA VAL A 202 -10.82 -34.61 -14.67
C VAL A 202 -10.86 -34.98 -13.19
N LYS A 203 -10.44 -36.21 -12.89
CA LYS A 203 -10.14 -36.70 -11.53
C LYS A 203 -8.71 -37.25 -11.52
N ILE A 204 -8.01 -37.06 -10.42
CA ILE A 204 -6.64 -37.55 -10.20
C ILE A 204 -6.51 -37.98 -8.73
N ASN A 205 -5.65 -38.93 -8.40
CA ASN A 205 -5.39 -39.29 -7.00
C ASN A 205 -4.64 -38.13 -6.30
N PHE A 206 -4.90 -37.91 -5.02
CA PHE A 206 -4.19 -36.91 -4.21
C PHE A 206 -2.67 -37.19 -4.17
N ALA A 207 -2.26 -38.46 -4.13
CA ALA A 207 -0.86 -38.89 -4.16
C ALA A 207 -0.08 -38.31 -5.35
N GLU A 208 -0.65 -38.36 -6.55
CA GLU A 208 -0.02 -37.86 -7.80
C GLU A 208 0.30 -36.35 -7.77
N ILE A 209 -0.35 -35.61 -6.86
CA ILE A 209 -0.12 -34.19 -6.58
C ILE A 209 0.79 -34.00 -5.36
N SER A 210 0.60 -34.77 -4.27
CA SER A 210 1.41 -34.64 -3.04
C SER A 210 2.85 -35.11 -3.22
N ASP A 211 3.07 -36.12 -4.04
CA ASP A 211 4.40 -36.66 -4.35
C ASP A 211 5.25 -35.64 -5.16
N ARG A 212 4.61 -34.59 -5.68
CA ARG A 212 5.25 -33.43 -6.32
C ARG A 212 5.45 -32.24 -5.39
N PHE A 213 5.12 -32.34 -4.09
CA PHE A 213 5.35 -31.25 -3.15
C PHE A 213 6.85 -31.03 -2.90
N GLN A 214 7.39 -29.97 -3.50
CA GLN A 214 8.79 -29.57 -3.39
C GLN A 214 8.93 -28.38 -2.44
N ARG A 215 10.09 -28.21 -1.80
CA ARG A 215 10.32 -27.12 -0.84
C ARG A 215 10.50 -25.77 -1.55
N VAL A 216 9.38 -25.12 -1.89
CA VAL A 216 9.37 -23.74 -2.40
C VAL A 216 10.05 -22.79 -1.40
N SER A 217 11.07 -22.08 -1.86
CA SER A 217 11.67 -20.94 -1.15
C SER A 217 11.84 -19.76 -2.11
N VAL A 218 11.45 -18.56 -1.69
CA VAL A 218 11.77 -17.32 -2.43
C VAL A 218 13.16 -16.87 -2.02
N ASP A 219 14.10 -16.77 -2.96
CA ASP A 219 15.41 -16.20 -2.67
C ASP A 219 15.32 -14.68 -2.44
N ASP A 220 16.33 -14.11 -1.77
CA ASP A 220 16.35 -12.70 -1.37
C ASP A 220 16.37 -11.72 -2.55
N LYS A 221 16.80 -12.13 -3.76
CA LYS A 221 16.76 -11.32 -4.99
C LYS A 221 15.37 -11.40 -5.63
N ARG A 222 14.80 -12.60 -5.81
CA ARG A 222 13.43 -12.76 -6.34
C ARG A 222 12.37 -12.17 -5.40
N ARG A 223 12.52 -12.25 -4.07
CA ARG A 223 11.62 -11.59 -3.10
C ARG A 223 11.60 -10.08 -3.31
N ARG A 224 12.77 -9.45 -3.41
CA ARG A 224 12.88 -8.00 -3.68
C ARG A 224 12.32 -7.62 -5.05
N GLN A 225 12.55 -8.44 -6.07
CA GLN A 225 12.02 -8.23 -7.41
C GLN A 225 10.48 -8.29 -7.43
N LEU A 226 9.89 -9.35 -6.88
CA LEU A 226 8.43 -9.50 -6.75
C LEU A 226 7.82 -8.38 -5.89
N TRP A 227 8.46 -8.01 -4.77
CA TRP A 227 8.00 -6.90 -3.93
C TRP A 227 7.96 -5.58 -4.71
N ALA A 228 9.03 -5.23 -5.44
CA ALA A 228 9.09 -4.02 -6.24
C ALA A 228 8.09 -4.03 -7.41
N MET A 229 7.92 -5.18 -8.07
CA MET A 229 6.93 -5.39 -9.13
C MET A 229 5.50 -5.20 -8.62
N LEU A 230 5.08 -5.99 -7.63
CA LEU A 230 3.73 -5.92 -7.07
C LEU A 230 3.43 -4.53 -6.52
N ARG A 231 4.40 -3.91 -5.85
CA ARG A 231 4.26 -2.53 -5.38
C ARG A 231 4.08 -1.54 -6.53
N LYS A 232 4.90 -1.60 -7.58
CA LYS A 232 4.79 -0.68 -8.73
C LYS A 232 3.40 -0.72 -9.35
N TYR A 233 2.85 -1.93 -9.56
CA TYR A 233 1.50 -2.06 -10.12
C TYR A 233 0.41 -1.65 -9.12
N ARG A 234 0.57 -1.95 -7.82
CA ARG A 234 -0.34 -1.50 -6.74
C ARG A 234 -0.41 0.02 -6.63
N ASP A 235 0.72 0.71 -6.76
CA ASP A 235 0.80 2.18 -6.71
C ASP A 235 0.28 2.87 -8.00
N VAL A 236 -0.18 2.12 -9.01
CA VAL A 236 -0.84 2.64 -10.23
C VAL A 236 -2.17 1.93 -10.57
N SER A 237 -2.74 1.17 -9.63
CA SER A 237 -4.03 0.49 -9.80
C SER A 237 -5.07 1.08 -8.85
N SER A 238 -6.28 1.28 -9.33
CA SER A 238 -7.41 1.83 -8.59
C SER A 238 -8.03 0.81 -7.63
N ASP A 239 -8.02 -0.47 -8.02
CA ASP A 239 -8.59 -1.56 -7.24
C ASP A 239 -7.84 -2.90 -7.43
N ARG A 240 -8.33 -3.95 -6.74
CA ARG A 240 -7.76 -5.30 -6.78
C ARG A 240 -7.86 -5.96 -8.16
N ARG A 241 -8.95 -5.75 -8.90
CA ARG A 241 -9.15 -6.34 -10.23
C ARG A 241 -8.21 -5.70 -11.23
N GLU A 242 -8.09 -4.37 -11.23
CA GLU A 242 -7.11 -3.67 -12.07
C GLU A 242 -5.68 -4.14 -11.76
N LEU A 243 -5.33 -4.31 -10.47
CA LEU A 243 -4.05 -4.87 -10.05
C LEU A 243 -3.83 -6.31 -10.57
N GLN A 244 -4.84 -7.19 -10.47
CA GLN A 244 -4.79 -8.56 -10.99
C GLN A 244 -4.57 -8.57 -12.51
N ASP A 245 -5.40 -7.82 -13.25
CA ASP A 245 -5.36 -7.76 -14.72
C ASP A 245 -4.06 -7.10 -15.22
N ALA A 246 -3.53 -6.08 -14.53
CA ALA A 246 -2.26 -5.45 -14.84
C ALA A 246 -1.06 -6.37 -14.60
N VAL A 247 -0.99 -7.03 -13.44
CA VAL A 247 0.13 -7.93 -13.07
C VAL A 247 0.13 -9.19 -13.95
N LYS A 248 -1.03 -9.78 -14.24
CA LYS A 248 -1.17 -10.92 -15.18
C LYS A 248 -0.66 -10.54 -16.57
N ARG A 249 -1.20 -9.45 -17.14
CA ARG A 249 -0.92 -8.99 -18.51
C ARG A 249 0.50 -8.45 -18.73
N LYS A 250 1.14 -7.83 -17.72
CA LYS A 250 2.45 -7.18 -17.86
C LYS A 250 3.62 -7.98 -17.29
N LEU A 251 3.38 -8.96 -16.41
CA LEU A 251 4.44 -9.74 -15.75
C LEU A 251 4.31 -11.26 -15.90
N GLY A 252 3.19 -11.78 -16.42
CA GLY A 252 2.94 -13.23 -16.45
C GLY A 252 2.77 -13.83 -15.05
N ILE A 253 2.17 -13.06 -14.14
CA ILE A 253 1.96 -13.44 -12.74
C ILE A 253 0.47 -13.35 -12.40
N ASP A 254 -0.12 -14.43 -11.91
CA ASP A 254 -1.48 -14.40 -11.37
C ASP A 254 -1.48 -14.22 -9.85
N LEU A 255 -2.35 -13.33 -9.38
CA LEU A 255 -2.59 -13.08 -7.95
C LEU A 255 -3.92 -13.72 -7.55
N VAL A 256 -3.85 -14.82 -6.80
CA VAL A 256 -5.00 -15.63 -6.43
C VAL A 256 -5.32 -15.39 -4.95
N PHE A 257 -6.49 -14.82 -4.68
CA PHE A 257 -6.91 -14.37 -3.34
C PHE A 257 -7.77 -15.41 -2.62
N PHE A 258 -7.64 -15.48 -1.30
CA PHE A 258 -8.32 -16.43 -0.42
C PHE A 258 -9.08 -15.70 0.68
N GLY A 259 -10.32 -16.13 0.94
CA GLY A 259 -11.22 -15.51 1.92
C GLY A 259 -12.51 -15.05 1.26
N ARG A 260 -13.08 -13.94 1.74
CA ARG A 260 -14.28 -13.35 1.15
C ARG A 260 -13.92 -12.49 -0.06
N SER A 261 -14.88 -12.24 -0.94
CA SER A 261 -14.69 -11.46 -2.17
C SER A 261 -14.43 -9.97 -1.91
N ASP A 262 -14.95 -9.43 -0.81
CA ASP A 262 -14.67 -8.10 -0.26
C ASP A 262 -13.34 -8.09 0.53
N ASN A 263 -13.21 -8.99 1.49
CA ASN A 263 -12.12 -9.02 2.47
C ASN A 263 -11.37 -10.37 2.44
N PRO A 264 -10.41 -10.55 1.52
CA PRO A 264 -9.52 -11.71 1.49
C PRO A 264 -8.49 -11.64 2.63
N TYR A 265 -8.21 -12.79 3.26
CA TYR A 265 -7.24 -12.89 4.36
C TYR A 265 -5.81 -13.24 3.87
N GLY A 266 -5.67 -13.76 2.66
CA GLY A 266 -4.39 -14.16 2.08
C GLY A 266 -4.41 -14.21 0.56
N TYR A 267 -3.24 -14.34 -0.06
CA TYR A 267 -3.09 -14.50 -1.50
C TYR A 267 -1.87 -15.37 -1.83
N MET A 268 -1.91 -16.01 -3.00
CA MET A 268 -0.78 -16.71 -3.61
C MET A 268 -0.34 -15.98 -4.88
N ILE A 269 0.94 -16.10 -5.20
CA ILE A 269 1.56 -15.57 -6.42
C ILE A 269 1.86 -16.77 -7.31
N VAL A 270 1.17 -16.90 -8.44
CA VAL A 270 1.47 -17.91 -9.46
C VAL A 270 2.38 -17.27 -10.49
N ASP A 271 3.64 -17.67 -10.50
CA ASP A 271 4.69 -17.15 -11.38
C ASP A 271 4.81 -18.06 -12.59
N HIS A 272 4.15 -17.73 -13.70
CA HIS A 272 4.13 -18.58 -14.89
C HIS A 272 5.47 -18.61 -15.63
N ALA A 273 6.28 -17.55 -15.50
CA ALA A 273 7.61 -17.49 -16.11
C ALA A 273 8.61 -18.44 -15.43
N ASN A 274 8.58 -18.53 -14.09
CA ASN A 274 9.42 -19.45 -13.32
C ASN A 274 8.70 -20.75 -12.91
N LYS A 275 7.49 -20.98 -13.46
CA LYS A 275 6.57 -22.08 -13.10
C LYS A 275 6.51 -22.38 -11.59
N THR A 276 6.37 -21.36 -10.74
CA THR A 276 6.44 -21.54 -9.28
C THR A 276 5.27 -20.85 -8.58
N VAL A 277 4.74 -21.47 -7.52
CA VAL A 277 3.68 -20.85 -6.69
C VAL A 277 4.23 -20.43 -5.34
N TYR A 278 4.23 -19.13 -5.05
CA TYR A 278 4.70 -18.57 -3.78
C TYR A 278 3.53 -18.13 -2.88
N ASN A 279 3.71 -18.24 -1.56
CA ASN A 279 2.80 -17.58 -0.63
C ASN A 279 3.03 -16.07 -0.67
N GLY A 280 1.99 -15.30 -0.97
CA GLY A 280 2.07 -13.84 -1.13
C GLY A 280 2.58 -13.13 0.11
N ALA A 281 2.27 -13.64 1.30
CA ALA A 281 2.71 -13.08 2.58
C ALA A 281 4.25 -13.13 2.76
N TRP A 282 4.98 -13.98 2.03
CA TRP A 282 6.45 -13.97 2.00
C TRP A 282 7.05 -12.82 1.19
N VAL A 283 6.24 -12.16 0.35
CA VAL A 283 6.66 -11.06 -0.53
C VAL A 283 6.13 -9.73 -0.01
N LEU A 284 4.81 -9.58 0.15
CA LEU A 284 4.15 -8.35 0.58
C LEU A 284 2.92 -8.69 1.43
N SER A 285 2.67 -7.95 2.52
CA SER A 285 1.48 -8.20 3.34
C SER A 285 0.21 -7.91 2.55
N ILE A 286 -0.86 -8.69 2.72
CA ILE A 286 -2.11 -8.47 1.98
C ILE A 286 -2.72 -7.09 2.27
N LYS A 287 -2.59 -6.59 3.51
CA LYS A 287 -3.01 -5.23 3.89
C LYS A 287 -2.24 -4.16 3.10
N SER A 288 -0.97 -4.41 2.77
CA SER A 288 -0.17 -3.53 1.94
C SER A 288 -0.51 -3.68 0.46
N LEU A 289 -0.70 -4.90 -0.04
CA LEU A 289 -1.07 -5.17 -1.43
C LEU A 289 -2.43 -4.55 -1.81
N LEU A 290 -3.36 -4.44 -0.87
CA LEU A 290 -4.70 -3.89 -1.08
C LEU A 290 -4.85 -2.43 -0.56
N ASP A 291 -3.76 -1.75 -0.22
CA ASP A 291 -3.77 -0.33 0.16
C ASP A 291 -3.58 0.57 -1.08
N PHE A 292 -4.66 0.71 -1.87
CA PHE A 292 -4.73 1.51 -3.10
C PHE A 292 -4.79 3.03 -2.88
N SER A 293 -4.78 3.48 -1.62
CA SER A 293 -4.75 4.91 -1.27
C SER A 293 -3.56 5.65 -1.91
N THR A 294 -3.72 6.94 -2.18
CA THR A 294 -2.66 7.75 -2.81
C THR A 294 -1.44 7.92 -1.88
N PRO A 295 -0.26 8.30 -2.41
CA PRO A 295 0.86 8.74 -1.57
C PRO A 295 0.48 9.83 -0.55
N GLU A 296 -0.37 10.76 -0.96
CA GLU A 296 -0.83 11.90 -0.16
C GLU A 296 -1.71 11.42 0.99
N GLU A 297 -2.63 10.49 0.73
CA GLU A 297 -3.48 9.83 1.75
C GLU A 297 -2.65 8.93 2.69
N LYS A 298 -1.65 8.22 2.18
CA LYS A 298 -0.68 7.44 2.98
C LYS A 298 0.07 8.35 3.95
N LEU A 299 0.56 9.51 3.48
CA LEU A 299 1.25 10.50 4.30
C LEU A 299 0.30 11.22 5.28
N ALA A 300 -0.93 11.56 4.87
CA ALA A 300 -1.94 12.16 5.74
C ALA A 300 -2.36 11.22 6.89
N ARG A 301 -2.49 9.92 6.62
CA ARG A 301 -2.71 8.89 7.67
C ARG A 301 -1.51 8.75 8.61
N ILE A 302 -0.29 9.00 8.13
CA ILE A 302 0.93 9.03 8.98
C ILE A 302 0.93 10.29 9.87
N ASP A 303 0.65 11.48 9.33
CA ASP A 303 0.50 12.71 10.13
C ASP A 303 -0.51 12.51 11.25
N ALA A 304 -1.75 12.12 10.91
CA ALA A 304 -2.84 11.95 11.86
C ALA A 304 -2.63 10.80 12.87
N PHE A 305 -1.63 9.94 12.64
CA PHE A 305 -1.16 8.95 13.62
C PHE A 305 -0.07 9.52 14.53
N ILE A 306 0.84 10.35 14.00
CA ILE A 306 1.88 11.03 14.79
C ILE A 306 1.26 12.12 15.69
N ASP A 307 0.28 12.87 15.20
CA ASP A 307 -0.47 13.85 16.00
C ASP A 307 -1.09 13.16 17.24
N ARG A 308 -1.82 12.06 17.03
CA ARG A 308 -2.38 11.24 18.13
C ARG A 308 -1.32 10.70 19.09
N LEU A 309 -0.12 10.35 18.60
CA LEU A 309 0.97 9.92 19.48
C LEU A 309 1.52 11.05 20.36
N LEU A 310 1.47 12.29 19.89
CA LEU A 310 1.85 13.49 20.64
C LEU A 310 0.73 13.94 21.61
N GLU A 311 -0.53 13.70 21.26
CA GLU A 311 -1.69 13.85 22.15
C GLU A 311 -1.66 12.82 23.30
N ASP A 312 -1.49 11.52 22.98
CA ASP A 312 -1.38 10.41 23.95
C ASP A 312 -0.16 10.57 24.88
N ASN A 313 0.94 11.13 24.37
CA ASN A 313 2.19 11.30 25.10
C ASN A 313 2.96 12.54 24.61
N PRO A 314 2.79 13.71 25.27
CA PRO A 314 3.45 14.95 24.88
C PRO A 314 4.98 14.93 24.88
N THR A 315 5.64 13.96 25.53
CA THR A 315 7.11 13.82 25.57
C THR A 315 7.66 12.68 24.70
N ILE A 316 6.83 12.03 23.87
CA ILE A 316 7.29 10.96 22.98
C ILE A 316 8.37 11.42 21.97
N ASP A 317 9.45 10.65 21.86
CA ASP A 317 10.64 10.95 21.05
C ASP A 317 10.62 10.29 19.65
N THR A 318 11.55 10.72 18.77
CA THR A 318 11.69 10.20 17.39
C THR A 318 11.87 8.67 17.34
N TRP A 319 12.61 8.07 18.27
CA TRP A 319 12.85 6.62 18.29
C TRP A 319 11.59 5.85 18.73
N ALA A 320 10.86 6.35 19.71
CA ALA A 320 9.61 5.77 20.17
C ALA A 320 8.50 5.85 19.10
N ILE A 321 8.42 6.98 18.37
CA ILE A 321 7.53 7.13 17.21
C ILE A 321 7.96 6.17 16.08
N ASN A 322 9.25 6.12 15.73
CA ASN A 322 9.75 5.25 14.66
C ASN A 322 9.52 3.76 14.94
N LYS A 323 9.63 3.33 16.20
CA LYS A 323 9.30 1.97 16.64
C LYS A 323 7.83 1.60 16.37
N LYS A 324 6.91 2.58 16.37
CA LYS A 324 5.51 2.39 15.98
C LYS A 324 5.32 2.49 14.45
N LEU A 325 5.93 3.48 13.79
CA LEU A 325 5.82 3.70 12.33
C LEU A 325 6.43 2.59 11.46
N PHE A 326 7.39 1.81 11.98
CA PHE A 326 8.03 0.71 11.23
C PHE A 326 7.02 -0.27 10.60
N ARG A 327 5.89 -0.54 11.27
CA ARG A 327 4.81 -1.40 10.74
C ARG A 327 4.14 -0.86 9.48
N SER A 328 4.20 0.46 9.25
CA SER A 328 3.69 1.15 8.07
C SER A 328 4.77 1.36 6.99
N ASN A 329 5.97 0.79 7.16
CA ASN A 329 7.14 1.03 6.31
C ASN A 329 7.50 2.53 6.20
N ALA A 330 7.37 3.24 7.32
CA ALA A 330 7.65 4.67 7.44
C ALA A 330 8.58 4.97 8.63
N TYR A 331 9.30 6.09 8.56
CA TYR A 331 10.10 6.63 9.66
C TYR A 331 10.27 8.15 9.53
N ILE A 332 10.55 8.82 10.65
CA ILE A 332 10.91 10.22 10.76
C ILE A 332 12.44 10.32 10.90
N ARG A 333 13.06 11.28 10.20
CA ARG A 333 14.46 11.66 10.40
C ARG A 333 14.62 13.17 10.16
N ARG A 334 15.15 13.90 11.14
CA ARG A 334 15.38 15.37 11.07
C ARG A 334 14.16 16.17 10.60
N GLY A 335 12.98 15.90 11.16
CA GLY A 335 11.74 16.61 10.81
C GLY A 335 11.06 16.18 9.50
N VAL A 336 11.61 15.19 8.77
CA VAL A 336 11.06 14.69 7.51
C VAL A 336 10.52 13.27 7.69
N ILE A 337 9.30 13.02 7.20
CA ILE A 337 8.73 11.67 7.04
C ILE A 337 9.31 11.05 5.77
N TYR A 338 9.75 9.80 5.89
CA TYR A 338 10.12 8.91 4.79
C TYR A 338 9.13 7.74 4.79
N CYS A 339 8.37 7.58 3.70
CA CYS A 339 7.41 6.48 3.54
C CYS A 339 7.55 5.87 2.14
N GLY A 340 8.00 4.61 2.05
CA GLY A 340 8.13 3.92 0.76
C GLY A 340 9.04 4.61 -0.28
N GLY A 341 9.98 5.47 0.12
CA GLY A 341 10.82 6.24 -0.81
C GLY A 341 10.22 7.57 -1.26
N ILE A 342 9.02 7.92 -0.79
CA ILE A 342 8.43 9.26 -0.90
C ILE A 342 8.74 10.00 0.41
N THR A 343 9.06 11.30 0.32
CA THR A 343 9.48 12.12 1.45
C THR A 343 8.67 13.39 1.56
N ARG A 344 8.26 13.76 2.78
CA ARG A 344 7.57 15.02 3.07
C ARG A 344 8.01 15.59 4.41
N PRO A 345 8.22 16.91 4.55
CA PRO A 345 8.34 17.54 5.86
C PRO A 345 7.14 17.20 6.77
N LEU A 346 7.40 17.12 8.07
CA LEU A 346 6.34 17.20 9.08
C LEU A 346 5.78 18.63 9.11
N LYS A 347 4.56 18.79 9.65
CA LYS A 347 4.03 20.10 10.03
C LYS A 347 4.97 20.74 11.07
N ASP A 348 5.18 22.05 11.01
CA ASP A 348 6.22 22.72 11.81
C ASP A 348 6.07 22.52 13.32
N PHE A 349 4.83 22.48 13.84
CA PHE A 349 4.58 22.20 15.26
C PHE A 349 4.96 20.78 15.65
N MET A 350 4.72 19.78 14.80
CA MET A 350 5.10 18.38 15.03
C MET A 350 6.62 18.25 15.02
N ALA A 351 7.29 18.83 14.01
CA ALA A 351 8.74 18.83 13.89
C ALA A 351 9.41 19.49 15.11
N SER A 352 8.88 20.64 15.55
CA SER A 352 9.37 21.38 16.72
C SER A 352 9.13 20.63 18.03
N THR A 353 7.96 20.00 18.19
CA THR A 353 7.62 19.23 19.40
C THR A 353 8.47 17.96 19.51
N ILE A 354 8.64 17.22 18.42
CA ILE A 354 9.49 16.02 18.40
C ILE A 354 10.96 16.40 18.64
N LEU A 355 11.44 17.51 18.05
CA LEU A 355 12.80 18.01 18.31
C LEU A 355 12.99 18.46 19.78
N ARG A 356 11.97 19.05 20.41
CA ARG A 356 11.97 19.33 21.86
C ARG A 356 12.04 18.02 22.66
N ASN A 357 11.27 17.01 22.29
CA ASN A 357 11.21 15.73 22.99
C ASN A 357 12.51 14.94 22.87
N ASP A 358 13.15 14.93 21.69
CA ASP A 358 14.48 14.36 21.49
C ASP A 358 15.55 15.05 22.37
N LYS A 359 15.43 16.37 22.59
CA LYS A 359 16.27 17.11 23.55
C LYS A 359 15.95 16.77 25.01
N ILE A 360 14.67 16.69 25.38
CA ILE A 360 14.23 16.27 26.73
C ILE A 360 14.83 14.91 27.05
N ARG A 361 14.66 13.91 26.19
CA ARG A 361 15.27 12.58 26.36
C ARG A 361 16.80 12.63 26.43
N ARG A 362 17.46 13.56 25.72
CA ARG A 362 18.92 13.76 25.85
C ARG A 362 19.29 14.33 27.23
N ILE A 363 18.53 15.30 27.76
CA ILE A 363 18.69 15.85 29.12
C ILE A 363 18.47 14.78 30.18
N GLU A 364 17.34 14.05 30.12
CA GLU A 364 16.99 12.99 31.07
C GLU A 364 18.05 11.88 31.11
N SER A 365 18.75 11.64 30.00
CA SER A 365 19.85 10.67 29.95
C SER A 365 21.14 11.11 30.68
N PHE A 366 21.14 12.29 31.33
CA PHE A 366 22.15 12.68 32.33
C PHE A 366 21.71 12.39 33.79
N HIS A 367 20.49 11.90 33.99
CA HIS A 367 19.89 11.62 35.30
C HIS A 367 19.98 12.80 36.30
N PRO A 368 19.52 14.02 35.94
CA PRO A 368 19.58 15.17 36.83
C PRO A 368 18.80 14.91 38.12
N GLY A 369 19.45 15.05 39.27
CA GLY A 369 18.88 14.78 40.58
C GLY A 369 18.13 15.99 41.15
N SER A 370 18.65 17.20 40.92
CA SER A 370 18.10 18.45 41.42
C SER A 370 17.59 19.37 40.30
N ALA A 371 16.75 20.34 40.68
CA ALA A 371 16.20 21.32 39.74
C ALA A 371 17.29 22.17 39.07
N SER A 372 18.35 22.53 39.81
CA SER A 372 19.50 23.28 39.29
C SER A 372 20.22 22.53 38.16
N GLU A 373 20.49 21.23 38.34
CA GLU A 373 21.11 20.38 37.30
C GLU A 373 20.23 20.31 36.05
N ARG A 374 18.93 20.07 36.23
CA ARG A 374 17.93 20.05 35.15
C ARG A 374 17.90 21.38 34.40
N ASP A 375 17.83 22.50 35.10
CA ASP A 375 17.62 23.81 34.51
C ASP A 375 18.89 24.36 33.83
N LEU A 376 20.07 23.91 34.27
CA LEU A 376 21.31 24.09 33.50
C LEU A 376 21.29 23.29 32.19
N LEU A 377 20.91 22.01 32.22
CA LEU A 377 20.84 21.18 31.02
C LEU A 377 19.76 21.68 30.03
N CYS A 378 18.61 22.15 30.51
CA CYS A 378 17.59 22.83 29.71
C CYS A 378 18.15 24.05 28.97
N ARG A 379 18.95 24.90 29.64
CA ARG A 379 19.65 26.03 29.01
C ARG A 379 20.67 25.56 27.96
N ILE A 380 21.47 24.54 28.25
CA ILE A 380 22.47 23.98 27.33
C ILE A 380 21.82 23.43 26.05
N TYR A 381 20.75 22.65 26.17
CA TYR A 381 20.06 22.03 25.03
C TYR A 381 18.98 22.93 24.39
N LYS A 382 18.77 24.14 24.92
CA LYS A 382 17.72 25.10 24.49
C LYS A 382 16.33 24.47 24.54
N VAL A 383 15.88 24.12 25.74
CA VAL A 383 14.55 23.62 26.07
C VAL A 383 13.93 24.61 27.07
N ASN A 384 12.81 25.23 26.70
CA ASN A 384 12.16 26.28 27.49
C ASN A 384 11.02 25.72 28.38
N THR A 385 10.93 24.40 28.50
CA THR A 385 9.86 23.65 29.19
C THR A 385 10.49 22.68 30.23
N PRO A 386 11.17 23.19 31.28
CA PRO A 386 11.85 22.35 32.27
C PRO A 386 10.90 21.47 33.08
N GLU A 387 9.62 21.82 33.18
CA GLU A 387 8.56 21.04 33.81
C GLU A 387 8.27 19.70 33.10
N LEU A 388 8.67 19.56 31.83
CA LEU A 388 8.54 18.31 31.06
C LEU A 388 9.76 17.37 31.19
N VAL A 389 10.80 17.77 31.92
CA VAL A 389 12.03 16.97 32.11
C VAL A 389 11.98 16.25 33.45
N ARG A 390 12.04 14.92 33.43
CA ARG A 390 12.00 14.10 34.64
C ARG A 390 13.31 14.19 35.44
N LEU A 391 13.19 14.51 36.74
CA LEU A 391 14.27 14.36 37.72
C LEU A 391 14.46 12.89 38.12
N THR A 392 15.71 12.53 38.41
CA THR A 392 16.12 11.19 38.88
C THR A 392 16.92 11.33 40.19
N PRO A 393 16.26 11.40 41.37
CA PRO A 393 16.93 11.63 42.65
C PRO A 393 17.88 10.50 43.08
N SER A 394 17.68 9.29 42.56
CA SER A 394 18.56 8.14 42.81
C SER A 394 19.83 8.27 41.97
N ARG A 395 20.98 8.48 42.61
CA ARG A 395 22.29 8.52 41.96
C ARG A 395 22.83 7.10 41.75
N ASP A 396 23.41 6.82 40.59
CA ASP A 396 24.00 5.51 40.27
C ASP A 396 25.48 5.41 40.67
N ASN A 397 26.10 4.25 40.51
CA ASN A 397 27.52 4.07 40.85
C ASN A 397 28.43 5.00 40.03
N GLY A 398 28.10 5.25 38.75
CA GLY A 398 28.88 6.13 37.88
C GLY A 398 28.90 7.59 38.35
N TYR A 399 27.80 8.07 38.94
CA TYR A 399 27.76 9.36 39.63
C TYR A 399 28.68 9.38 40.86
N HIS A 400 28.67 8.33 41.69
CA HIS A 400 29.52 8.26 42.88
C HIS A 400 31.01 8.16 42.50
N ASP A 401 31.35 7.37 41.48
CA ASP A 401 32.71 7.28 40.93
C ASP A 401 33.15 8.63 40.35
N ALA A 402 32.26 9.36 39.66
CA ALA A 402 32.53 10.71 39.17
C ALA A 402 32.79 11.71 40.31
N VAL A 403 31.99 11.68 41.39
CA VAL A 403 32.21 12.52 42.59
C VAL A 403 33.55 12.17 43.26
N ASN A 404 33.87 10.88 43.41
CA ASN A 404 35.13 10.43 44.00
C ASN A 404 36.35 10.88 43.17
N ASN A 405 36.28 10.75 41.84
CA ASN A 405 37.32 11.21 40.92
C ASN A 405 37.50 12.73 40.95
N LEU A 406 36.43 13.50 41.19
CA LEU A 406 36.51 14.94 41.38
C LEU A 406 37.09 15.30 42.76
N ASN A 407 36.73 14.60 43.84
CA ASN A 407 37.32 14.83 45.17
C ASN A 407 38.85 14.68 45.12
N LEU A 408 39.36 13.61 44.50
CA LEU A 408 40.80 13.40 44.30
C LEU A 408 41.50 14.56 43.58
N LEU A 409 40.81 15.29 42.69
CA LEU A 409 41.35 16.47 42.01
C LEU A 409 41.21 17.76 42.84
N PHE A 410 40.18 17.88 43.68
CA PHE A 410 39.99 19.03 44.57
C PHE A 410 40.90 18.98 45.81
N ASP A 411 41.25 17.79 46.28
CA ASP A 411 42.11 17.56 47.45
C ASP A 411 43.62 17.56 47.12
N ASP A 412 44.00 17.37 45.85
CA ASP A 412 45.40 17.46 45.41
C ASP A 412 45.86 18.92 45.28
N ASP A 413 46.39 19.46 46.38
CA ASP A 413 46.98 20.81 46.45
C ASP A 413 48.24 21.00 45.60
N SER A 414 48.76 19.96 44.89
CA SER A 414 49.79 20.14 43.86
C SER A 414 49.23 20.68 42.54
N ILE A 415 47.91 20.60 42.32
CA ILE A 415 47.26 20.99 41.06
C ILE A 415 47.15 22.51 40.94
N THR A 416 48.18 23.12 40.35
CA THR A 416 48.26 24.57 40.09
C THR A 416 47.16 25.14 39.17
N ASN A 417 46.39 24.29 38.45
CA ASN A 417 45.28 24.71 37.60
C ASN A 417 44.16 23.65 37.60
N LEU A 418 43.34 23.67 38.66
CA LEU A 418 42.24 22.73 38.87
C LEU A 418 41.26 22.67 37.68
N ARG A 419 40.92 23.81 37.07
CA ARG A 419 40.06 23.86 35.87
C ARG A 419 40.65 23.17 34.64
N ALA A 420 41.97 23.05 34.55
CA ALA A 420 42.62 22.28 33.48
C ALA A 420 42.60 20.78 33.80
N ALA A 421 42.95 20.38 35.03
CA ALA A 421 42.93 18.98 35.45
C ALA A 421 41.53 18.35 35.33
N ILE A 422 40.48 19.06 35.76
CA ILE A 422 39.08 18.60 35.64
C ILE A 422 38.65 18.44 34.15
N ARG A 423 39.17 19.27 33.24
CA ARG A 423 38.94 19.08 31.80
C ARG A 423 39.71 17.90 31.23
N SER A 424 40.92 17.62 31.74
CA SER A 424 41.70 16.44 31.38
C SER A 424 41.06 15.13 31.84
N SER A 425 40.26 15.14 32.91
CA SER A 425 39.39 14.01 33.30
C SER A 425 38.01 14.01 32.60
N GLY A 426 37.83 14.85 31.57
CA GLY A 426 36.62 14.91 30.72
C GLY A 426 35.55 15.91 31.16
N PHE A 427 35.57 16.35 32.41
CA PHE A 427 34.51 17.19 32.97
C PHE A 427 34.60 18.65 32.52
N HIS A 428 33.47 19.16 32.07
CA HIS A 428 33.28 20.55 31.65
C HIS A 428 32.72 21.36 32.82
N ILE A 429 33.59 22.18 33.43
CA ILE A 429 33.19 23.12 34.49
C ILE A 429 32.36 24.28 33.91
N ARG A 430 31.23 24.57 34.56
CA ARG A 430 30.34 25.69 34.27
C ARG A 430 29.93 26.41 35.57
N HIS A 431 29.77 27.72 35.49
CA HIS A 431 29.26 28.58 36.57
C HIS A 431 27.98 29.25 36.09
N GLU A 432 26.93 29.23 36.90
CA GLU A 432 25.60 29.65 36.47
C GLU A 432 24.76 30.07 37.70
N GLY A 433 24.57 31.38 37.90
CA GLY A 433 24.15 31.92 39.20
C GLY A 433 25.33 31.94 40.17
N ASP A 434 25.10 31.49 41.40
CA ASP A 434 26.14 31.26 42.43
C ASP A 434 26.56 29.76 42.50
N GLU A 435 26.07 28.93 41.56
CA GLU A 435 26.30 27.48 41.53
C GLU A 435 27.36 27.08 40.49
N TRP A 436 28.22 26.13 40.89
CA TRP A 436 29.22 25.51 40.05
C TRP A 436 28.83 24.07 39.69
N PHE A 437 29.03 23.68 38.43
CA PHE A 437 28.66 22.37 37.92
C PHE A 437 29.81 21.73 37.17
N ALA A 438 29.97 20.41 37.33
CA ALA A 438 30.80 19.56 36.47
C ALA A 438 29.88 18.73 35.56
N ILE A 439 30.17 18.71 34.26
CA ILE A 439 29.39 17.94 33.27
C ILE A 439 30.34 17.11 32.40
N ASP A 440 30.22 15.77 32.41
CA ASP A 440 30.77 14.95 31.32
C ASP A 440 29.66 14.59 30.32
N PHE A 441 29.85 14.99 29.06
CA PHE A 441 28.94 14.71 27.95
C PHE A 441 29.08 13.28 27.40
N SER A 442 30.13 12.57 27.82
CA SER A 442 30.53 11.23 27.37
C SER A 442 29.86 10.14 28.22
N SER A 443 30.10 10.13 29.54
CA SER A 443 29.35 9.32 30.51
C SER A 443 27.88 9.75 30.60
N LYS A 444 27.62 11.05 30.34
CA LYS A 444 26.38 11.77 30.67
C LYS A 444 26.19 11.89 32.18
N THR A 445 27.18 12.47 32.86
CA THR A 445 27.09 12.78 34.29
C THR A 445 27.03 14.29 34.46
N ILE A 446 26.08 14.77 35.27
CA ILE A 446 26.08 16.13 35.81
C ILE A 446 26.20 16.05 37.33
N ILE A 447 27.01 16.93 37.91
CA ILE A 447 27.19 17.10 39.36
C ILE A 447 27.10 18.59 39.66
N ASN A 448 26.15 18.99 40.49
CA ASN A 448 26.17 20.30 41.15
C ASN A 448 27.22 20.29 42.28
N LEU A 449 28.35 20.96 42.03
CA LEU A 449 29.50 20.99 42.93
C LEU A 449 29.20 21.79 44.20
N SER A 450 28.39 22.85 44.08
CA SER A 450 27.95 23.64 45.23
C SER A 450 27.02 22.84 46.15
N GLU A 451 26.09 22.06 45.59
CA GLU A 451 25.13 21.21 46.32
C GLU A 451 25.80 19.98 46.96
N VAL A 452 26.84 19.42 46.34
CA VAL A 452 27.63 18.30 46.91
C VAL A 452 28.67 18.76 47.94
N GLY A 453 28.97 20.07 48.02
CA GLY A 453 29.84 20.66 49.05
C GLY A 453 31.33 20.73 48.71
N PHE A 454 31.70 20.73 47.42
CA PHE A 454 33.08 20.96 46.98
C PHE A 454 33.55 22.39 47.34
N ASP A 455 34.86 22.58 47.59
CA ASP A 455 35.43 23.93 47.74
C ASP A 455 35.54 24.65 46.38
N THR A 456 34.41 25.15 45.91
CA THR A 456 34.28 25.90 44.65
C THR A 456 35.17 27.16 44.59
N ARG A 457 35.70 27.65 45.71
CA ARG A 457 36.67 28.75 45.73
C ARG A 457 38.01 28.34 45.09
N LYS A 458 38.36 27.03 45.09
CA LYS A 458 39.49 26.50 44.30
C LYS A 458 39.26 26.60 42.78
N LEU A 459 38.01 26.81 42.32
CA LEU A 459 37.71 27.09 40.91
C LEU A 459 37.81 28.58 40.55
N GLU A 460 37.90 29.51 41.50
CA GLU A 460 37.96 30.95 41.19
C GLU A 460 39.34 31.39 40.67
N TYR A 461 39.36 32.34 39.73
CA TYR A 461 40.63 32.85 39.19
C TYR A 461 41.26 33.88 40.14
N ARG A 462 42.10 33.40 41.06
CA ARG A 462 42.92 34.28 41.92
C ARG A 462 44.09 34.88 41.15
N ARG A 463 43.98 36.18 40.86
CA ARG A 463 45.07 36.98 40.28
C ARG A 463 46.18 37.18 41.32
N PHE A 464 47.22 36.36 41.28
CA PHE A 464 48.39 36.51 42.16
C PHE A 464 49.07 37.88 41.99
N GLU A 465 48.95 38.74 43.00
CA GLU A 465 49.84 39.90 43.13
C GLU A 465 51.24 39.44 43.49
N LYS A 466 52.22 39.72 42.62
CA LYS A 466 53.62 39.46 42.91
C LYS A 466 54.14 40.45 43.96
N LEU A 467 54.20 40.01 45.21
CA LEU A 467 54.96 40.63 46.30
C LEU A 467 56.38 41.01 45.84
N ARG A 468 56.60 42.28 45.49
CA ARG A 468 57.92 42.80 45.07
C ARG A 468 58.81 43.02 46.29
N ARG A 469 59.31 41.93 46.89
CA ARG A 469 60.44 42.01 47.83
C ARG A 469 61.72 42.33 47.04
N ARG A 470 61.99 43.62 46.82
CA ARG A 470 63.27 44.13 46.31
C ARG A 470 64.03 44.82 47.44
N GLN A 471 65.13 44.21 47.88
CA GLN A 471 66.14 44.91 48.65
C GLN A 471 66.85 45.95 47.77
N SER A 472 67.47 46.93 48.45
CA SER A 472 68.21 48.05 47.85
C SER A 472 69.57 47.63 47.33
N THR A 473 69.90 48.08 46.12
CA THR A 473 71.27 48.37 45.65
C THR A 473 71.23 49.68 44.88
N GLU A 474 72.32 50.44 44.92
CA GLU A 474 72.30 51.89 44.61
C GLU A 474 72.60 52.27 43.14
N LYS A 475 72.61 53.59 42.89
CA LYS A 475 72.83 54.26 41.58
C LYS A 475 74.32 54.46 41.30
N PRO A 476 74.73 54.73 40.03
CA PRO A 476 74.68 56.12 39.53
C PRO A 476 73.67 56.39 38.41
N ARG A 477 73.63 57.66 37.96
CA ARG A 477 72.94 58.15 36.76
C ARG A 477 73.98 58.53 35.70
N ASP A 478 73.57 58.64 34.44
CA ASP A 478 73.77 59.91 33.73
C ASP A 478 72.62 60.24 32.75
N LYS A 479 72.73 61.36 32.03
CA LYS A 479 71.69 62.07 31.27
C LYS A 479 71.90 61.98 29.74
N THR A 480 71.16 62.87 29.04
CA THR A 480 71.18 63.27 27.61
C THR A 480 70.65 62.22 26.63
N THR A 481 69.48 62.37 25.96
CA THR A 481 68.80 63.45 25.18
C THR A 481 69.24 63.56 23.72
N GLY A 482 68.32 63.31 22.78
CA GLY A 482 68.48 63.73 21.38
C GLY A 482 67.52 63.10 20.37
N ARG A 483 66.61 63.93 19.83
CA ARG A 483 65.87 63.90 18.54
C ARG A 483 66.13 62.73 17.55
N GLY A 484 65.15 62.22 16.78
CA GLY A 484 63.72 62.58 16.63
C GLY A 484 63.26 62.59 15.15
N ILE A 485 61.98 63.00 14.91
CA ILE A 485 61.35 63.36 13.61
C ILE A 485 60.98 62.16 12.67
N ARG A 486 59.94 62.19 11.81
CA ARG A 486 58.50 62.61 11.90
C ARG A 486 57.77 62.23 10.58
N GLY A 487 56.44 62.12 10.59
CA GLY A 487 55.58 61.96 9.39
C GLY A 487 54.37 61.05 9.67
N MET A 488 53.33 61.52 10.40
CA MET A 488 52.11 62.22 9.93
C MET A 488 51.05 61.26 9.32
N ARG A 489 49.81 61.14 9.83
CA ARG A 489 48.72 62.14 10.15
C ARG A 489 48.01 62.65 8.89
N ASP A 490 46.70 62.97 8.84
CA ASP A 490 45.52 62.94 9.75
C ASP A 490 44.25 63.02 8.85
N ALA A 491 42.98 62.74 9.20
CA ALA A 491 42.27 62.07 10.31
C ALA A 491 40.77 61.84 9.89
N ALA A 492 39.80 61.92 10.83
CA ALA A 492 38.32 61.84 10.67
C ALA A 492 37.70 60.45 10.32
N SER A 493 36.60 59.92 10.87
CA SER A 493 35.44 60.32 11.72
C SER A 493 34.11 60.55 10.98
N GLY A 494 33.10 59.70 11.25
CA GLY A 494 31.71 59.89 10.81
C GLY A 494 30.73 58.85 11.38
N ARG A 495 29.52 59.30 11.74
CA ARG A 495 28.30 58.48 11.99
C ARG A 495 27.23 58.94 10.98
N GLY A 496 26.27 58.09 10.60
CA GLY A 496 25.00 58.57 10.03
C GLY A 496 24.29 57.64 9.04
N GLU A 497 23.32 56.89 9.56
CA GLU A 497 21.93 56.76 9.04
C GLU A 497 21.60 56.60 7.53
N ASN A 498 21.03 55.41 7.24
CA ASN A 498 19.70 55.20 6.62
C ASN A 498 19.46 55.36 5.10
N ARG A 499 18.52 54.51 4.62
CA ARG A 499 17.76 54.50 3.35
C ARG A 499 18.51 54.12 2.05
N GLU A 500 17.83 53.56 1.04
CA GLU A 500 16.75 52.54 1.00
C GLU A 500 16.59 52.03 -0.46
N TRP A 501 15.97 50.87 -0.65
CA TRP A 501 15.38 50.29 -1.89
C TRP A 501 15.92 50.68 -3.28
N GLU A 502 16.36 49.67 -4.03
CA GLU A 502 15.95 49.52 -5.44
C GLU A 502 15.68 48.04 -5.78
N VAL A 503 14.90 47.77 -6.84
CA VAL A 503 14.29 46.45 -7.12
C VAL A 503 14.45 46.04 -8.59
N GLY A 504 14.66 44.74 -8.86
CA GLY A 504 14.74 44.20 -10.22
C GLY A 504 14.74 42.66 -10.28
N TYR A 505 13.82 42.07 -11.04
CA TYR A 505 13.53 40.61 -11.07
C TYR A 505 13.35 40.08 -12.51
N ARG A 506 13.44 38.73 -12.66
CA ARG A 506 13.27 37.81 -13.82
C ARG A 506 14.59 37.09 -14.13
N GLY A 507 14.69 35.79 -14.36
CA GLY A 507 13.75 34.68 -14.64
C GLY A 507 14.59 33.59 -15.36
N ASP A 508 14.19 32.34 -15.58
CA ASP A 508 12.97 31.61 -15.25
C ASP A 508 13.28 30.09 -15.16
N TYR A 509 12.38 29.28 -14.59
CA TYR A 509 12.47 27.82 -14.61
C TYR A 509 11.77 27.27 -15.86
N ASN A 510 12.45 26.41 -16.64
CA ASN A 510 11.91 25.18 -17.24
C ASN A 510 12.85 24.60 -18.30
N ARG A 511 13.29 23.35 -18.12
CA ARG A 511 13.59 22.45 -19.25
C ARG A 511 13.42 20.99 -18.84
N ILE A 512 12.23 20.48 -19.10
CA ILE A 512 11.94 19.05 -19.18
C ILE A 512 12.48 18.57 -20.53
N ASP A 513 13.04 17.36 -20.57
CA ASP A 513 13.54 16.73 -21.81
C ASP A 513 12.69 15.48 -22.08
N ASP A 514 11.56 15.67 -22.76
CA ASP A 514 10.66 14.61 -23.21
C ASP A 514 10.99 14.25 -24.67
N GLU A 515 11.55 13.06 -24.90
CA GLU A 515 11.77 12.54 -26.25
C GLU A 515 10.42 12.20 -26.92
N ASN A 516 9.88 13.10 -27.76
CA ASN A 516 9.20 12.75 -29.03
C ASN A 516 8.78 13.98 -29.85
N SER A 517 9.52 14.31 -30.91
CA SER A 517 8.98 14.37 -32.29
C SER A 517 10.00 14.97 -33.27
N ILE A 518 10.26 14.24 -34.37
CA ILE A 518 10.73 14.83 -35.63
C ILE A 518 9.56 14.74 -36.61
N LYS A 519 9.25 15.86 -37.26
CA LYS A 519 8.26 15.92 -38.35
C LYS A 519 8.93 15.60 -39.68
N MET A 520 8.20 14.94 -40.58
CA MET A 520 7.65 15.56 -41.79
C MET A 520 6.42 14.79 -42.26
#